data_AF-A0A183FU75-F1
#
_entry.id   AF-A0A183FU75-F1
#
_cell.length_a   1.000
_cell.length_b   1.000
_cell.length_c   1.000
_cell.angle_alpha   90.00
_cell.angle_beta   90.00
_cell.angle_gamma   90.00
#
_symmetry.space_group_name_H-M   'P 1'
#
loop_
_entity.id
_entity.type
_entity.pdbx_description
1 polymer ?
#
loop_
_entity_poly.entity_id
_entity_poly.type
_entity_poly.pdbx_seq_one_letter_code
_entity_poly.pdbx_strand_id
1 'polypeptide(L)'
;MIRNESRQCAKETLGETKGGTRGNKAAWLWNEEVQAAVRNKKEAYKQWQKTRAPEHLTVYSKLKRLAKTAVTKAKNAEMDALYEKLDEPQEEKFAIRLAKAQHRACVDIRVVKTV
;
A
#
# COMPACT_ATOMS: atom_id res chain seq x y z
N MET A 1 -39.67 11.22 11.76
CA MET A 1 -39.42 11.01 10.31
C MET A 1 -38.45 12.05 9.70
N ILE A 2 -37.62 12.76 10.48
CA ILE A 2 -36.93 13.99 10.01
C ILE A 2 -35.48 13.74 9.50
N ARG A 3 -34.89 12.57 9.77
CA ARG A 3 -33.45 12.34 9.48
C ARG A 3 -33.10 12.03 8.02
N ASN A 4 -34.09 11.73 7.16
CA ASN A 4 -33.82 11.35 5.76
C ASN A 4 -33.92 12.51 4.78
N GLU A 5 -34.70 13.56 5.09
CA GLU A 5 -34.90 14.70 4.18
C GLU A 5 -33.64 15.54 4.01
N SER A 6 -32.91 15.81 5.11
CA SER A 6 -31.65 16.59 5.05
C SER A 6 -30.58 15.88 4.22
N ARG A 7 -30.54 14.55 4.27
CA ARG A 7 -29.58 13.75 3.49
C ARG A 7 -29.93 13.75 2.00
N GLN A 8 -31.22 13.71 1.67
CA GLN A 8 -31.70 13.74 0.29
C GLN A 8 -31.47 15.12 -0.35
N CYS A 9 -31.79 16.19 0.38
CA CYS A 9 -31.55 17.57 -0.05
C CYS A 9 -30.05 17.84 -0.31
N ALA A 10 -29.17 17.30 0.56
CA ALA A 10 -27.73 17.42 0.37
C ALA A 10 -27.22 16.67 -0.88
N LYS A 11 -27.75 15.48 -1.19
CA LYS A 11 -27.40 14.74 -2.42
C LYS A 11 -27.83 15.48 -3.68
N GLU A 12 -29.03 16.06 -3.70
CA GLU A 12 -29.56 16.76 -4.86
C GLU A 12 -28.84 18.09 -5.11
N THR A 13 -28.47 18.80 -4.04
CA THR A 13 -27.81 20.11 -4.14
C THR A 13 -26.31 20.01 -4.41
N LEU A 14 -25.63 19.04 -3.80
CA LEU A 14 -24.15 18.94 -3.84
C LEU A 14 -23.65 17.84 -4.79
N GLY A 15 -24.52 16.94 -5.23
CA GLY A 15 -24.15 15.75 -6.00
C GLY A 15 -23.34 14.74 -5.18
N GLU A 16 -23.27 13.49 -5.66
CA GLU A 16 -22.36 12.49 -5.12
C GLU A 16 -21.12 12.38 -6.02
N THR A 17 -19.99 12.89 -5.56
CA THR A 17 -18.72 12.57 -6.20
C THR A 17 -18.39 11.10 -5.90
N LYS A 18 -18.46 10.23 -6.92
CA LYS A 18 -17.84 8.91 -6.84
C LYS A 18 -16.34 9.15 -6.65
N GLY A 19 -15.83 8.88 -5.46
CA GLY A 19 -14.42 9.02 -5.16
C GLY A 19 -13.60 8.35 -6.25
N GLY A 20 -12.66 9.08 -6.84
CA GLY A 20 -11.86 8.58 -7.95
C GLY A 20 -11.23 7.24 -7.56
N THR A 21 -11.37 6.24 -8.43
CA THR A 21 -10.70 4.95 -8.27
C THR A 21 -9.19 5.19 -8.37
N ARG A 22 -8.56 5.58 -7.26
CA ARG A 22 -7.12 5.33 -7.08
C ARG A 22 -7.00 3.83 -7.15
N GLY A 23 -6.67 3.31 -8.33
CA GLY A 23 -6.38 1.89 -8.53
C GLY A 23 -5.45 1.46 -7.39
N ASN A 24 -5.77 0.33 -6.77
CA ASN A 24 -5.07 -0.15 -5.59
C ASN A 24 -3.61 -0.45 -5.97
N LYS A 25 -2.73 0.56 -5.92
CA LYS A 25 -1.30 0.43 -6.25
C LYS A 25 -0.61 -0.62 -5.36
N ALA A 26 -1.20 -0.94 -4.21
CA ALA A 26 -0.73 -2.00 -3.33
C ALA A 26 -1.09 -3.41 -3.80
N ALA A 27 -2.02 -3.57 -4.76
CA ALA A 27 -2.43 -4.88 -5.26
C ALA A 27 -1.29 -5.62 -5.98
N TRP A 28 -0.37 -4.91 -6.64
CA TRP A 28 0.78 -5.53 -7.33
C TRP A 28 1.85 -6.04 -6.34
N LEU A 29 2.02 -5.38 -5.19
CA LEU A 29 2.93 -5.86 -4.13
C LEU A 29 2.37 -7.05 -3.33
N TRP A 30 1.12 -7.44 -3.58
CA TRP A 30 0.36 -8.39 -2.77
C TRP A 30 0.46 -9.83 -3.31
N ASN A 31 1.69 -10.30 -3.53
CA ASN A 31 1.94 -11.66 -3.99
C ASN A 31 1.58 -12.71 -2.91
N GLU A 32 1.43 -13.98 -3.33
CA GLU A 32 1.09 -15.09 -2.42
C GLU A 32 2.11 -15.25 -1.27
N GLU A 33 3.40 -14.98 -1.52
CA GLU A 33 4.47 -15.04 -0.51
C GLU A 33 4.27 -13.99 0.60
N VAL A 34 3.95 -12.74 0.22
CA VAL A 34 3.64 -11.63 1.11
C VAL A 34 2.36 -11.92 1.89
N GLN A 35 1.33 -12.44 1.22
CA GLN A 35 0.08 -12.81 1.88
C GLN A 35 0.29 -13.90 2.93
N ALA A 36 0.99 -14.98 2.57
CA ALA A 36 1.31 -16.07 3.49
C ALA A 36 2.14 -15.57 4.68
N ALA A 37 3.18 -14.77 4.44
CA ALA A 37 4.02 -14.23 5.50
C ALA A 37 3.25 -13.30 6.45
N VAL A 38 2.33 -12.47 5.93
CA VAL A 38 1.47 -11.59 6.73
C VAL A 38 0.46 -12.40 7.54
N ARG A 39 -0.14 -13.46 6.98
CA ARG A 39 -1.05 -14.37 7.68
C ARG A 39 -0.34 -15.08 8.83
N ASN A 40 0.82 -15.69 8.57
CA ASN A 40 1.62 -16.40 9.58
C ASN A 40 2.04 -15.46 10.72
N LYS A 41 2.51 -14.25 10.39
CA LYS A 41 2.80 -13.21 11.38
C LYS A 41 1.57 -12.88 12.24
N LYS A 42 0.39 -12.74 11.64
CA LYS A 42 -0.86 -12.42 12.35
C LYS A 42 -1.29 -13.54 13.28
N GLU A 43 -1.15 -14.79 12.87
CA GLU A 43 -1.43 -15.96 13.71
C GLU A 43 -0.48 -16.07 14.90
N ALA A 44 0.82 -15.89 14.68
CA ALA A 44 1.79 -15.88 15.76
C ALA A 44 1.56 -14.73 16.75
N TYR A 45 1.12 -13.57 16.27
CA TYR A 45 0.72 -12.46 17.13
C TYR A 45 -0.49 -12.81 18.01
N LYS A 46 -1.53 -13.45 17.43
CA LYS A 46 -2.69 -13.94 18.19
C LYS A 46 -2.27 -14.98 19.25
N GLN A 47 -1.38 -15.89 18.88
CA GLN A 47 -0.87 -16.92 19.80
C GLN A 47 -0.10 -16.29 20.97
N TRP A 48 0.80 -15.35 20.68
CA TRP A 48 1.52 -14.60 21.70
C TRP A 48 0.57 -13.77 22.58
N GLN A 49 -0.46 -13.14 22.01
CA GLN A 49 -1.45 -12.40 22.80
C GLN A 49 -2.19 -13.28 23.81
N LYS A 50 -2.53 -14.52 23.45
CA LYS A 50 -3.23 -15.47 24.34
C LYS A 50 -2.34 -15.98 25.47
N THR A 51 -1.10 -16.31 25.16
CA THR A 51 -0.19 -17.01 26.07
C THR A 51 0.70 -16.05 26.87
N ARG A 52 1.02 -14.88 26.31
CA ARG A 52 2.05 -13.93 26.79
C ARG A 52 3.43 -14.56 27.04
N ALA A 53 3.67 -15.77 26.55
CA ALA A 53 4.91 -16.49 26.79
C ALA A 53 6.07 -15.93 25.94
N PRO A 54 7.29 -15.87 26.47
CA PRO A 54 8.45 -15.33 25.74
C PRO A 54 8.80 -16.16 24.51
N GLU A 55 8.55 -17.47 24.51
CA GLU A 55 8.78 -18.36 23.37
C GLU A 55 7.94 -17.91 22.17
N HIS A 56 6.65 -17.65 22.39
CA HIS A 56 5.76 -17.16 21.33
C HIS A 56 6.11 -15.75 20.85
N LEU A 57 6.70 -14.91 21.71
CA LEU A 57 7.23 -13.61 21.30
C LEU A 57 8.40 -13.77 20.33
N THR A 58 9.31 -14.71 20.58
CA THR A 58 10.44 -14.96 19.66
C THR A 58 9.95 -15.46 18.29
N VAL A 59 8.95 -16.34 18.27
CA VAL A 59 8.32 -16.85 17.04
C VAL A 59 7.66 -15.72 16.25
N TYR A 60 6.85 -14.89 16.92
CA TYR A 60 6.25 -13.71 16.30
C TYR A 60 7.31 -12.75 15.75
N SER A 61 8.39 -12.48 16.48
CA SER A 61 9.46 -11.58 16.04
C SER A 61 10.15 -12.09 14.77
N LYS A 62 10.42 -13.40 14.68
CA LYS A 62 10.95 -14.05 13.47
C LYS A 62 9.99 -13.89 12.29
N LEU A 63 8.72 -14.23 12.46
CA LEU A 63 7.70 -14.11 11.41
C LEU A 63 7.44 -12.67 10.98
N LYS A 64 7.53 -11.71 11.92
CA LYS A 64 7.47 -10.28 11.62
C LYS A 64 8.64 -9.83 10.73
N ARG A 65 9.85 -10.34 10.97
CA ARG A 65 11.01 -10.05 10.11
C ARG A 65 10.82 -10.68 8.72
N LEU A 66 10.38 -11.94 8.65
CA LEU A 66 10.10 -12.61 7.37
C LEU A 66 9.04 -11.87 6.55
N ALA A 67 7.94 -11.44 7.17
CA ALA A 67 6.92 -10.64 6.48
C ALA A 67 7.48 -9.32 5.95
N LYS A 68 8.35 -8.64 6.70
CA LYS A 68 9.03 -7.43 6.20
C LYS A 68 9.94 -7.75 5.01
N THR A 69 10.73 -8.82 5.10
CA THR A 69 11.62 -9.25 4.01
C THR A 69 10.84 -9.59 2.75
N ALA A 70 9.73 -10.34 2.86
CA ALA A 70 8.87 -10.69 1.73
C ALA A 70 8.32 -9.43 1.04
N VAL A 71 7.86 -8.43 1.81
CA VAL A 71 7.37 -7.16 1.25
C VAL A 71 8.48 -6.39 0.55
N THR A 72 9.67 -6.31 1.15
CA THR A 72 10.83 -5.65 0.52
C THR A 72 11.25 -6.37 -0.76
N LYS A 73 11.29 -7.70 -0.76
CA LYS A 73 11.63 -8.52 -1.92
C LYS A 73 10.62 -8.32 -3.05
N ALA A 74 9.32 -8.35 -2.74
CA ALA A 74 8.27 -8.08 -3.72
C ALA A 74 8.40 -6.67 -4.31
N LYS A 75 8.69 -5.67 -3.48
CA LYS A 75 8.95 -4.30 -3.94
C LYS A 75 10.16 -4.23 -4.85
N ASN A 76 11.28 -4.85 -4.47
CA ASN A 76 12.51 -4.80 -5.23
C ASN A 76 12.34 -5.50 -6.58
N ALA A 77 11.71 -6.67 -6.63
CA ALA A 77 11.45 -7.38 -7.88
C ALA A 77 10.65 -6.53 -8.89
N GLU A 78 9.63 -5.81 -8.42
CA GLU A 78 8.87 -4.87 -9.27
C GLU A 78 9.71 -3.67 -9.72
N MET A 79 10.57 -3.15 -8.84
CA MET A 79 11.49 -2.07 -9.20
C MET A 79 12.53 -2.53 -10.21
N ASP A 80 13.09 -3.72 -10.04
CA ASP A 80 14.07 -4.33 -10.95
C ASP A 80 13.45 -4.53 -12.34
N ALA A 81 12.22 -5.06 -12.42
CA ALA A 81 11.48 -5.19 -13.67
C ALA A 81 11.13 -3.85 -14.33
N LEU A 82 11.00 -2.76 -13.55
CA LEU A 82 10.84 -1.41 -14.09
C LEU A 82 12.16 -0.88 -14.66
N TYR A 83 13.29 -1.16 -13.99
CA TYR A 83 14.61 -0.73 -14.44
C TYR A 83 15.10 -1.52 -15.67
N GLU A 84 14.80 -2.80 -15.78
CA GLU A 84 15.12 -3.58 -16.99
C GLU A 84 14.47 -2.99 -18.25
N LYS A 85 13.23 -2.50 -18.14
CA LYS A 85 12.53 -1.77 -19.22
C LYS A 85 13.11 -0.39 -19.52
N LEU A 86 13.91 0.16 -18.60
CA LEU A 86 14.58 1.45 -18.77
C LEU A 86 15.94 1.32 -19.45
N ASP A 87 16.49 0.11 -19.57
CA ASP A 87 17.78 -0.21 -20.21
C ASP A 87 17.61 -0.53 -21.72
N GLU A 88 16.39 -0.38 -22.25
CA GLU A 88 16.08 -0.54 -23.67
C GLU A 88 16.24 0.79 -24.41
N PRO A 89 16.76 0.85 -25.67
CA PRO A 89 17.20 2.05 -26.41
C PRO A 89 16.23 3.26 -26.53
N GLN A 90 15.00 3.14 -26.03
CA GLN A 90 14.01 4.21 -25.86
C GLN A 90 14.12 4.91 -24.48
N GLU A 91 15.30 4.90 -23.88
CA GLU A 91 15.62 5.23 -22.48
C GLU A 91 15.30 6.67 -22.08
N GLU A 92 15.72 7.66 -22.88
CA GLU A 92 15.64 9.08 -22.48
C GLU A 92 14.19 9.53 -22.24
N LYS A 93 13.26 9.09 -23.12
CA LYS A 93 11.86 9.49 -23.02
C LYS A 93 11.18 8.85 -21.81
N PHE A 94 11.54 7.61 -21.46
CA PHE A 94 10.97 6.93 -20.30
C PHE A 94 11.54 7.45 -18.98
N ALA A 95 12.85 7.69 -18.89
CA ALA A 95 13.48 8.28 -17.72
C ALA A 95 12.89 9.67 -17.39
N ILE A 96 12.72 10.54 -18.40
CA ILE A 96 12.10 11.86 -18.22
C ILE A 96 10.64 11.73 -17.73
N ARG A 97 9.88 10.78 -18.27
CA ARG A 97 8.49 10.53 -17.84
C ARG A 97 8.43 10.02 -16.40
N LEU A 98 9.34 9.12 -16.02
CA LEU A 98 9.44 8.56 -14.67
C LEU A 98 9.81 9.65 -13.66
N ALA A 99 10.82 10.47 -13.95
CA ALA A 99 11.23 11.60 -13.10
C ALA A 99 10.07 12.59 -12.90
N LYS A 100 9.32 12.92 -13.96
CA LYS A 100 8.12 13.76 -13.86
C LYS A 100 7.01 13.12 -13.01
N ALA A 101 6.78 11.82 -13.15
CA ALA A 101 5.79 11.10 -12.36
C ALA A 101 6.17 11.05 -10.87
N GLN A 102 7.43 10.79 -10.56
CA GLN A 102 7.98 10.84 -9.20
C GLN A 102 7.86 12.25 -8.61
N HIS A 103 8.23 13.28 -9.37
CA HIS A 103 8.10 14.67 -8.94
C HIS A 103 6.64 15.01 -8.58
N ARG A 104 5.68 14.67 -9.45
CA ARG A 104 4.24 14.86 -9.18
C ARG A 104 3.79 14.13 -7.91
N ALA A 105 4.25 12.89 -7.70
CA ALA A 105 3.91 12.11 -6.52
C ALA A 105 4.47 12.72 -5.21
N CYS A 106 5.66 13.34 -5.26
CA CYS A 106 6.25 14.01 -4.09
C CYS A 106 5.65 15.39 -3.81
N VAL A 107 5.23 16.13 -4.85
CA VAL A 107 4.62 17.45 -4.69
C VAL A 107 3.29 17.36 -3.93
N ASP A 108 2.46 16.36 -4.22
CA ASP A 108 1.18 16.14 -3.53
C ASP A 108 1.34 15.87 -2.01
N ILE A 109 2.46 15.27 -1.59
CA ILE A 109 2.73 14.96 -0.18
C ILE A 109 3.09 16.22 0.62
N ARG A 110 3.67 17.24 -0.03
CA ARG A 110 4.09 18.49 0.62
C ARG A 110 2.95 19.50 0.86
N VAL A 111 1.76 19.28 0.29
CA VAL A 111 0.64 20.25 0.35
C VAL A 111 -0.38 19.95 1.47
N VAL A 112 -0.08 19.02 2.39
CA VAL A 112 -0.83 18.93 3.65
C VAL A 112 -0.38 20.10 4.54
N LYS A 113 -0.98 21.28 4.32
CA LYS A 113 -0.92 22.39 5.26
C LYS A 113 -1.54 21.92 6.57
N THR A 114 -0.75 21.99 7.64
CA THR A 114 -1.23 21.94 9.01
C THR A 114 -2.29 23.04 9.20
N VAL A 115 -3.48 22.64 9.65
CA VAL A 115 -4.48 23.52 10.27
C VAL A 115 -4.30 23.41 11.78
#